data_AF-U5D4Y2-F1
#
_entry.id   AF-U5D4Y2-F1
#
_cell.length_a   1.000
_cell.length_b   1.000
_cell.length_c   1.000
_cell.angle_alpha   90.00
_cell.angle_beta   90.00
_cell.angle_gamma   90.00
#
_symmetry.space_group_name_H-M   'P 1'
#
loop_
_entity.id
_entity.type
_entity.pdbx_description
1 polymer ?
#
loop_
_entity_poly.entity_id
_entity_poly.type
_entity_poly.pdbx_seq_one_letter_code
_entity_poly.pdbx_strand_id
1 'polypeptide(L)'
;MRLPISHDRHGLALITTTALNMGPGYLDEYDKLLSVLHKVDAVIALLPIPQHLEQLKLINGIKEVGNIKRFIPSEFSVESGRAHSLPSFQRIIDTKKKIRRVIKEAKIPHTIVVENAFGAYFVDYLLNPQEQRDEITIYGDGKAKGMFLFRNLFSNG
;
A
#
# COMPACT_ATOMS: atom_id res chain seq x y z
N MET A 1 -17.26 43.34 12.02
CA MET A 1 -17.87 42.01 12.17
C MET A 1 -17.31 41.13 11.05
N ARG A 2 -16.32 40.28 11.37
CA ARG A 2 -15.60 39.45 10.39
C ARG A 2 -15.80 38.01 10.85
N LEU A 3 -16.52 37.22 10.06
CA LEU A 3 -16.77 35.81 10.35
C LEU A 3 -15.46 35.01 10.22
N PRO A 4 -15.22 34.00 11.07
CA PRO A 4 -14.03 33.16 10.96
C PRO A 4 -14.18 32.19 9.78
N ILE A 5 -13.09 32.04 9.01
CA ILE A 5 -12.95 31.03 7.97
C ILE A 5 -12.69 29.69 8.66
N SER A 6 -13.69 28.80 8.64
CA SER A 6 -13.53 27.39 8.98
C SER A 6 -12.48 26.77 8.05
N HIS A 7 -11.32 26.40 8.59
CA HIS A 7 -10.38 25.54 7.89
C HIS A 7 -10.84 24.09 8.12
N ASP A 8 -11.61 23.56 7.18
CA ASP A 8 -11.93 22.13 7.14
C ASP A 8 -10.62 21.33 7.04
N ARG A 9 -10.31 20.59 8.10
CA ARG A 9 -9.08 19.79 8.25
C ARG A 9 -9.18 18.48 7.46
N HIS A 10 -9.25 18.57 6.14
CA HIS A 10 -9.13 17.40 5.26
C HIS A 10 -7.66 17.06 5.01
N GLY A 11 -6.98 16.55 6.04
CA GLY A 11 -5.61 16.06 5.93
C GLY A 11 -5.56 14.60 5.47
N LEU A 12 -4.75 14.30 4.45
CA LEU A 12 -4.34 12.94 4.08
C LEU A 12 -2.99 12.63 4.75
N ALA A 13 -2.88 11.51 5.46
CA ALA A 13 -1.59 10.98 5.90
C ALA A 13 -1.13 9.88 4.94
N LEU A 14 0.03 10.09 4.33
CA LEU A 14 0.80 9.03 3.69
C LEU A 14 1.76 8.45 4.72
N ILE A 15 1.56 7.18 5.10
CA ILE A 15 2.48 6.46 5.98
C ILE A 15 3.29 5.51 5.12
N THR A 16 4.37 6.04 4.55
CA THR A 16 5.52 5.28 4.06
C THR A 16 6.51 5.14 5.21
N THR A 17 7.51 4.26 5.06
CA THR A 17 8.70 4.25 5.92
C THR A 17 9.49 5.55 5.90
N THR A 18 9.13 6.55 5.09
CA THR A 18 9.68 7.91 5.13
C THR A 18 8.77 8.93 4.40
N ALA A 19 8.15 9.84 5.17
CA ALA A 19 7.48 11.11 4.79
C ALA A 19 6.11 11.00 4.05
N LEU A 20 5.02 11.74 4.35
CA LEU A 20 4.78 13.15 4.70
C LEU A 20 3.40 13.24 5.40
N ASN A 21 3.24 13.85 6.58
CA ASN A 21 2.91 15.28 6.71
C ASN A 21 3.38 15.89 8.07
N MET A 22 4.13 15.15 8.92
CA MET A 22 4.48 15.58 10.30
C MET A 22 5.84 15.07 10.85
N GLY A 23 6.90 15.03 10.04
CA GLY A 23 8.28 14.72 10.48
C GLY A 23 8.63 13.22 10.57
N PRO A 24 9.91 12.87 10.76
CA PRO A 24 10.35 11.48 10.87
C PRO A 24 9.79 10.82 12.13
N GLY A 25 9.42 9.54 12.04
CA GLY A 25 8.95 8.76 13.18
C GLY A 25 8.80 7.27 12.86
N TYR A 26 8.68 6.46 13.90
CA TYR A 26 8.54 5.01 13.80
C TYR A 26 7.13 4.57 14.22
N LEU A 27 6.67 3.43 13.69
CA LEU A 27 5.38 2.83 14.11
C LEU A 27 5.38 2.37 15.58
N ASP A 28 6.57 2.24 16.18
CA ASP A 28 6.74 1.92 17.60
C ASP A 28 6.51 3.11 18.53
N GLU A 29 6.53 4.35 18.00
CA GLU A 29 6.18 5.55 18.76
C GLU A 29 4.64 5.70 18.81
N TYR A 30 3.97 4.82 19.54
CA TYR A 30 2.49 4.68 19.48
C TYR A 30 1.74 5.98 19.82
N ASP A 31 2.15 6.73 20.83
CA ASP A 31 1.52 8.02 21.18
C ASP A 31 1.62 9.03 20.02
N LYS A 32 2.77 9.06 19.36
CA LYS A 32 3.00 9.92 18.19
C LYS A 32 2.14 9.47 17.02
N LEU A 33 2.01 8.16 16.80
CA LEU A 33 1.09 7.60 15.81
C LEU A 33 -0.35 8.06 16.07
N LEU A 34 -0.87 7.92 17.30
CA LEU A 34 -2.23 8.38 17.64
C LEU A 34 -2.40 9.89 17.42
N SER A 35 -1.40 10.69 17.82
CA SER A 35 -1.41 12.14 17.61
C SER A 35 -1.52 12.52 16.12
N VAL A 36 -0.98 11.67 15.24
CA VAL A 36 -1.08 11.84 13.78
C VAL A 36 -2.46 11.44 13.28
N LEU A 37 -2.93 10.27 13.71
CA LEU A 37 -4.21 9.72 13.28
C LEU A 37 -5.39 10.62 13.66
N HIS A 38 -5.34 11.30 14.80
CA HIS A 38 -6.34 12.30 15.21
C HIS A 38 -6.45 13.52 14.27
N LYS A 39 -5.41 13.81 13.49
CA LYS A 39 -5.34 15.02 12.64
C LYS A 39 -5.72 14.77 11.19
N VAL A 40 -6.03 13.53 10.82
CA VAL A 40 -6.27 13.13 9.42
C VAL A 40 -7.59 12.39 9.26
N ASP A 41 -8.12 12.45 8.05
CA ASP A 41 -9.37 11.78 7.69
C ASP A 41 -9.12 10.42 7.03
N ALA A 42 -7.95 10.23 6.42
CA ALA A 42 -7.62 9.03 5.69
C ALA A 42 -6.15 8.63 5.87
N VAL A 43 -5.91 7.32 5.79
CA VAL A 43 -4.58 6.72 5.95
C VAL A 43 -4.30 5.81 4.75
N ILE A 44 -3.15 5.98 4.13
CA ILE A 44 -2.63 5.07 3.09
C ILE A 44 -1.32 4.47 3.61
N ALA A 45 -1.24 3.14 3.68
CA ALA A 45 -0.05 2.42 4.06
C ALA A 45 0.72 1.94 2.82
N LEU A 46 2.00 2.32 2.73
CA LEU A 46 2.93 1.88 1.68
C LEU A 46 4.11 1.11 2.28
N LEU A 47 3.82 0.15 3.16
CA LEU A 47 4.85 -0.66 3.82
C LEU A 47 5.32 -1.80 2.91
N PRO A 48 6.64 -2.06 2.82
CA PRO A 48 7.18 -3.19 2.07
C PRO A 48 6.85 -4.53 2.74
N ILE A 49 6.99 -5.63 1.99
CA ILE A 49 6.65 -6.99 2.42
C ILE A 49 7.22 -7.37 3.81
N PRO A 50 8.50 -7.08 4.14
CA PRO A 50 9.05 -7.43 5.46
C PRO A 50 8.35 -6.74 6.63
N GLN A 51 7.66 -5.63 6.38
CA GLN A 51 6.98 -4.81 7.38
C GLN A 51 5.45 -4.89 7.27
N HIS A 52 4.89 -5.80 6.46
CA HIS A 52 3.43 -5.89 6.29
C HIS A 52 2.70 -6.12 7.61
N LEU A 53 3.26 -6.90 8.54
CA LEU A 53 2.64 -7.14 9.84
C LEU A 53 2.62 -5.90 10.74
N GLU A 54 3.47 -4.90 10.49
CA GLU A 54 3.45 -3.63 11.21
C GLU A 54 2.16 -2.83 10.93
N GLN A 55 1.43 -3.16 9.85
CA GLN A 55 0.10 -2.61 9.60
C GLN A 55 -0.90 -2.92 10.72
N LEU A 56 -0.67 -3.97 11.53
CA LEU A 56 -1.52 -4.26 12.69
C LEU A 56 -1.47 -3.13 13.74
N LYS A 57 -0.32 -2.46 13.91
CA LYS A 57 -0.19 -1.29 14.78
C LYS A 57 -1.00 -0.11 14.25
N LEU A 58 -0.95 0.12 12.93
CA LEU A 58 -1.79 1.12 12.27
C LEU A 58 -3.28 0.82 12.47
N ILE A 59 -3.70 -0.43 12.27
CA ILE A 59 -5.09 -0.85 12.45
C ILE A 59 -5.57 -0.60 13.89
N ASN A 60 -4.75 -0.94 14.88
CA ASN A 60 -5.05 -0.67 16.28
C ASN A 60 -5.21 0.84 16.54
N GLY A 61 -4.25 1.65 16.11
CA GLY A 61 -4.32 3.10 16.28
C GLY A 61 -5.53 3.72 15.57
N ILE A 62 -5.85 3.27 14.35
CA ILE A 62 -7.01 3.74 13.58
C ILE A 62 -8.31 3.43 14.34
N LYS A 63 -8.43 2.20 14.87
CA LYS A 63 -9.57 1.78 15.68
C LYS A 63 -9.70 2.63 16.94
N GLU A 64 -8.58 2.95 17.57
CA GLU A 64 -8.53 3.71 18.82
C GLU A 64 -8.96 5.17 18.63
N VAL A 65 -8.45 5.86 17.61
CA VAL A 65 -8.81 7.26 17.39
C VAL A 65 -10.23 7.47 16.86
N GLY A 66 -10.78 6.47 16.16
CA GLY A 66 -12.17 6.45 15.69
C GLY A 66 -12.57 7.49 14.63
N ASN A 67 -11.71 8.45 14.29
CA ASN A 67 -12.02 9.55 13.34
C ASN A 67 -11.68 9.25 11.87
N ILE A 68 -11.08 8.09 11.56
CA ILE A 68 -10.62 7.78 10.22
C ILE A 68 -11.79 7.36 9.31
N LYS A 69 -11.98 8.12 8.24
CA LYS A 69 -13.02 7.92 7.20
C LYS A 69 -12.61 6.90 6.14
N ARG A 70 -11.30 6.66 5.95
CA ARG A 70 -10.80 5.66 4.99
C ARG A 70 -9.40 5.15 5.32
N PHE A 71 -9.21 3.84 5.29
CA PHE A 71 -7.91 3.17 5.31
C PHE A 71 -7.63 2.42 4.00
N ILE A 72 -6.45 2.64 3.42
CA ILE A 72 -5.93 1.88 2.27
C ILE A 72 -4.68 1.12 2.76
N PRO A 73 -4.77 -0.21 3.00
CA PRO A 73 -3.62 -1.02 3.41
C PRO A 73 -2.63 -1.24 2.25
N SER A 74 -1.39 -1.59 2.59
CA SER A 74 -0.35 -1.97 1.63
C SER A 74 -0.67 -3.34 1.04
N GLU A 75 -1.35 -3.32 -0.11
CA GLU A 75 -1.85 -4.51 -0.82
C GLU A 75 -1.25 -4.62 -2.23
N PHE A 76 -1.33 -3.53 -3.01
CA PHE A 76 -0.80 -3.27 -4.37
C PHE A 76 -0.15 -4.47 -5.07
N SER A 77 -0.92 -5.53 -5.33
CA SER A 77 -0.41 -6.78 -5.90
C SER A 77 -1.57 -7.59 -6.47
N VAL A 78 -1.21 -8.58 -7.29
CA VAL A 78 -2.13 -9.51 -7.93
C VAL A 78 -2.98 -10.22 -6.88
N GLU A 79 -4.31 -10.22 -7.08
CA GLU A 79 -5.23 -10.96 -6.25
C GLU A 79 -4.96 -12.47 -6.39
N SER A 80 -4.39 -13.06 -5.36
CA SER A 80 -3.96 -14.46 -5.32
C SER A 80 -5.11 -15.45 -5.12
N GLY A 81 -6.33 -15.10 -5.51
CA GLY A 81 -7.53 -15.91 -5.25
C GLY A 81 -7.66 -17.15 -6.14
N ARG A 82 -6.78 -17.36 -7.14
CA ARG A 82 -7.03 -18.32 -8.23
C ARG A 82 -5.87 -19.26 -8.60
N ALA A 83 -4.67 -19.11 -8.03
CA ALA A 83 -3.51 -19.92 -8.43
C ALA A 83 -2.78 -20.53 -7.21
N HIS A 84 -2.23 -21.73 -7.38
CA HIS A 84 -1.40 -22.39 -6.39
C HIS A 84 -0.03 -21.69 -6.37
N SER A 85 0.23 -20.90 -5.33
CA SER A 85 1.50 -20.21 -5.20
C SER A 85 2.56 -21.10 -4.52
N LEU A 86 3.83 -20.85 -4.83
CA LEU A 86 4.93 -21.50 -4.11
C LEU A 86 4.87 -21.14 -2.61
N PRO A 87 5.33 -22.02 -1.70
CA PRO A 87 5.22 -21.80 -0.25
C PRO A 87 5.76 -20.45 0.24
N SER A 88 6.82 -19.93 -0.39
CA SER A 88 7.39 -18.61 -0.06
C SER A 88 6.42 -17.47 -0.37
N PHE A 89 5.77 -17.49 -1.52
CA PHE A 89 4.80 -16.48 -1.91
C PHE A 89 3.46 -16.66 -1.17
N GLN A 90 3.08 -17.90 -0.85
CA GLN A 90 1.87 -18.20 -0.08
C GLN A 90 1.90 -17.53 1.30
N ARG A 91 3.07 -17.49 1.98
CA ARG A 91 3.22 -16.78 3.26
C ARG A 91 2.93 -15.28 3.16
N ILE A 92 3.29 -14.65 2.04
CA ILE A 92 3.01 -13.24 1.77
C ILE A 92 1.51 -13.04 1.57
N ILE A 93 0.88 -13.93 0.79
CA ILE A 93 -0.56 -13.95 0.56
C ILE A 93 -1.34 -14.10 1.87
N ASP A 94 -0.94 -15.06 2.71
CA ASP A 94 -1.63 -15.33 3.97
C ASP A 94 -1.48 -14.18 4.97
N THR A 95 -0.33 -13.51 4.95
CA THR A 95 -0.12 -12.26 5.68
C THR A 95 -1.10 -11.18 5.25
N LYS A 96 -1.31 -10.98 3.95
CA LYS A 96 -2.31 -10.03 3.42
C LYS A 96 -3.73 -10.44 3.80
N LYS A 97 -4.09 -11.73 3.68
CA LYS A 97 -5.39 -12.25 4.13
C LYS A 97 -5.65 -11.97 5.61
N LYS A 98 -4.64 -12.15 6.47
CA LYS A 98 -4.71 -11.83 7.89
C LYS A 98 -5.02 -10.34 8.10
N ILE A 99 -4.30 -9.45 7.43
CA ILE A 99 -4.51 -7.99 7.52
C ILE A 99 -5.94 -7.63 7.09
N ARG A 100 -6.43 -8.14 5.95
CA ARG A 100 -7.82 -7.95 5.49
C ARG A 100 -8.83 -8.40 6.54
N ARG A 101 -8.59 -9.55 7.18
CA ARG A 101 -9.47 -10.08 8.22
C ARG A 101 -9.53 -9.15 9.42
N VAL A 102 -8.38 -8.71 9.92
CA VAL A 102 -8.29 -7.81 11.08
C VAL A 102 -8.93 -6.45 10.80
N ILE A 103 -8.75 -5.88 9.59
CA ILE A 103 -9.42 -4.64 9.18
C ILE A 103 -10.95 -4.80 9.23
N LYS A 104 -11.47 -5.91 8.68
CA LYS A 104 -12.91 -6.21 8.66
C LYS A 104 -13.46 -6.40 10.09
N GLU A 105 -12.77 -7.17 10.92
CA GLU A 105 -13.13 -7.40 12.32
C GLU A 105 -13.14 -6.09 13.14
N ALA A 106 -12.19 -5.19 12.86
CA ALA A 106 -12.12 -3.86 13.48
C ALA A 106 -13.20 -2.88 12.97
N LYS A 107 -13.98 -3.26 11.95
CA LYS A 107 -15.02 -2.42 11.32
C LYS A 107 -14.50 -1.08 10.80
N ILE A 108 -13.24 -1.04 10.36
CA ILE A 108 -12.61 0.16 9.80
C ILE A 108 -13.11 0.39 8.36
N PRO A 109 -13.56 1.61 8.00
CA PRO A 109 -13.84 1.95 6.61
C PRO A 109 -12.58 1.80 5.75
N HIS A 110 -12.58 0.91 4.75
CA HIS A 110 -11.37 0.58 4.00
C HIS A 110 -11.60 0.41 2.50
N THR A 111 -10.52 0.51 1.73
CA THR A 111 -10.48 0.16 0.31
C THR A 111 -9.25 -0.69 0.04
N ILE A 112 -9.46 -1.91 -0.45
CA ILE A 112 -8.38 -2.78 -0.91
C ILE A 112 -8.09 -2.43 -2.36
N VAL A 113 -6.88 -1.99 -2.63
CA VAL A 113 -6.41 -1.65 -3.98
C VAL A 113 -5.57 -2.83 -4.49
N VAL A 114 -6.11 -3.53 -5.49
CA VAL A 114 -5.44 -4.63 -6.18
C VAL A 114 -4.89 -4.08 -7.47
N GLU A 115 -3.63 -3.65 -7.44
CA GLU A 115 -2.88 -3.32 -8.64
C GLU A 115 -2.15 -4.57 -9.13
N ASN A 116 -2.18 -4.82 -10.43
CA ASN A 116 -1.47 -5.95 -11.02
C ASN A 116 0.06 -5.70 -10.98
N ALA A 117 0.81 -6.25 -11.92
CA ALA A 117 2.26 -6.07 -11.93
C ALA A 117 2.64 -4.59 -12.17
N PHE A 118 3.52 -4.03 -11.33
CA PHE A 118 4.08 -2.69 -11.56
C PHE A 118 4.91 -2.69 -12.85
N GLY A 119 4.42 -2.01 -13.88
CA GLY A 119 4.93 -2.15 -15.25
C GLY A 119 6.40 -1.80 -15.38
N ALA A 120 6.83 -0.63 -14.87
CA ALA A 120 8.24 -0.24 -14.93
C ALA A 120 9.15 -1.26 -14.22
N TYR A 121 8.78 -1.69 -13.01
CA TYR A 121 9.55 -2.69 -12.25
C TYR A 121 9.69 -4.01 -13.01
N PHE A 122 8.61 -4.53 -13.59
CA PHE A 122 8.65 -5.80 -14.30
C PHE A 122 9.29 -5.69 -15.69
N VAL A 123 9.20 -4.55 -16.36
CA VAL A 123 9.98 -4.29 -17.58
C VAL A 123 11.47 -4.35 -17.29
N ASP A 124 11.92 -3.65 -16.24
CA ASP A 124 13.32 -3.69 -15.83
C ASP A 124 13.75 -5.09 -15.40
N TYR A 125 12.91 -5.82 -14.67
CA TYR A 125 13.24 -7.18 -14.22
C TYR A 125 13.30 -8.19 -15.37
N LEU A 126 12.35 -8.15 -16.30
CA LEU A 126 12.22 -9.15 -17.37
C LEU A 126 13.15 -8.85 -18.56
N LEU A 127 13.32 -7.58 -18.90
CA LEU A 127 14.04 -7.14 -20.10
C LEU A 127 15.38 -6.49 -19.79
N ASN A 128 15.53 -5.87 -18.61
CA ASN A 128 16.69 -5.09 -18.19
C ASN A 128 17.26 -4.21 -19.33
N PRO A 129 16.46 -3.25 -19.84
CA PRO A 129 16.76 -2.56 -21.11
C PRO A 129 18.03 -1.69 -21.09
N GLN A 130 18.62 -1.47 -19.90
CA GLN A 130 19.87 -0.72 -19.74
C GLN A 130 21.11 -1.56 -20.09
N GLU A 131 20.98 -2.89 -20.13
CA GLU A 131 22.05 -3.79 -20.53
C GLU A 131 21.82 -4.27 -21.97
N GLN A 132 22.87 -4.20 -22.79
CA GLN A 132 22.87 -4.87 -24.09
C GLN A 132 23.02 -6.37 -23.85
N ARG A 133 21.98 -7.14 -24.17
CA ARG A 133 21.95 -8.59 -24.04
C ARG A 133 21.55 -9.22 -25.36
N ASP A 134 22.26 -10.27 -25.76
CA ASP A 134 21.93 -11.08 -26.93
C ASP A 134 20.79 -12.08 -26.65
N GLU A 135 20.49 -12.31 -25.36
CA GLU A 135 19.55 -13.32 -24.90
C GLU A 135 18.60 -12.77 -23.82
N ILE A 136 17.39 -13.33 -23.75
CA ILE A 136 16.38 -13.01 -22.74
C ILE A 136 15.93 -14.28 -22.01
N THR A 137 15.67 -14.16 -20.71
CA THR A 137 15.18 -15.28 -19.89
C THR A 137 13.66 -15.37 -19.99
N ILE A 138 13.14 -16.51 -20.45
CA ILE A 138 11.71 -16.81 -20.44
C ILE A 138 11.42 -17.77 -19.28
N TYR A 139 10.54 -17.35 -18.36
CA TYR A 139 10.11 -18.19 -17.25
C TYR A 139 8.98 -19.13 -17.67
N GLY A 140 9.20 -20.44 -17.55
CA GLY A 140 8.22 -21.46 -17.99
C GLY A 140 8.16 -21.57 -19.51
N ASP A 141 6.94 -21.66 -20.07
CA ASP A 141 6.73 -21.75 -21.53
C ASP A 141 6.45 -20.40 -22.21
N GLY A 142 6.41 -19.30 -21.44
CA GLY A 142 6.17 -17.95 -21.94
C GLY A 142 4.73 -17.66 -22.39
N LYS A 143 3.77 -18.58 -22.18
CA LYS A 143 2.39 -18.41 -22.66
C LYS A 143 1.45 -17.76 -21.64
N ALA A 144 1.88 -17.65 -20.39
CA ALA A 144 1.09 -17.02 -19.34
C ALA A 144 0.87 -15.52 -19.65
N LYS A 145 -0.39 -15.08 -19.60
CA LYS A 145 -0.75 -13.67 -19.81
C LYS A 145 -0.53 -12.87 -18.52
N GLY A 146 0.23 -11.79 -18.61
CA GLY A 146 0.42 -10.81 -17.53
C GLY A 146 -0.26 -9.48 -17.86
N MET A 147 -0.70 -8.75 -16.83
CA MET A 147 -1.17 -7.37 -16.96
C MET A 147 -0.22 -6.45 -16.19
N PHE A 148 0.39 -5.51 -16.90
CA PHE A 148 1.33 -4.53 -16.36
C PHE A 148 0.67 -3.16 -16.30
N LEU A 149 0.64 -2.57 -15.11
CA LEU A 149 0.11 -1.23 -14.90
C LEU A 149 1.25 -0.22 -14.98
N PHE A 150 1.13 0.75 -15.89
CA PHE A 150 2.04 1.89 -15.98
C PHE A 150 1.35 3.14 -15.45
N ARG A 151 2.14 4.06 -14.89
CA ARG A 151 1.68 5.42 -14.67
C ARG A 151 1.46 6.06 -16.04
N ASN A 152 0.28 6.64 -16.28
CA ASN A 152 0.08 7.55 -17.41
C ASN A 152 0.99 8.77 -17.22
N LEU A 153 1.97 8.94 -18.10
CA LEU A 153 2.81 10.15 -18.20
C LEU A 153 2.26 11.13 -19.24
N PHE A 154 0.99 11.07 -19.59
CA PHE A 154 0.36 12.07 -20.44
C PHE A 154 -0.10 13.26 -19.59
N SER A 155 0.83 14.18 -19.31
CA SER A 155 0.48 15.60 -19.25
C SER A 155 0.44 16.10 -20.68
N ASN A 156 -0.71 16.60 -21.10
CA ASN A 156 -0.99 17.16 -22.42
C ASN A 156 0.17 18.03 -22.95
N GLY A 157 0.61 17.73 -24.17
CA GLY A 157 1.25 18.72 -25.04
C GLY A 157 0.21 19.58 -25.73
#